data_AF-A0A1T5G4U8-F1
#
_entry.id   AF-A0A1T5G4U8-F1
#
_cell.length_a   1.000
_cell.length_b   1.000
_cell.length_c   1.000
_cell.angle_alpha   90.00
_cell.angle_beta   90.00
_cell.angle_gamma   90.00
#
_symmetry.space_group_name_H-M   'P 1'
#
loop_
_entity.id
_entity.type
_entity.pdbx_description
1 polymer ?
#
loop_
_entity_poly.entity_id
_entity_poly.type
_entity_poly.pdbx_seq_one_letter_code
_entity_poly.pdbx_strand_id
1 'polypeptide(L)'
;MWHLTMQDKKAYENAMRLFIYESDEEWTDYLAYAKENDIDPYKEKKQELDVIRDSLMNYLPLRFHTYILDSTLNTPDVPKHIREDFLGWRNEQEQLFENILDAAYEEKQKTLAYMKPKEREVFEQSLHDATVVSIQRNDTQVELTFDMAGGFTAKSIISLTFNNILSEVGQLKQEQFYIYDELRKTANGMALRVIFDCPEVEWTIEAEELDVEFYYRPKTYSDFAENGNFSTYVQTLQLGHGLIFITPQFKKRVIGIQRHAPFLILENSNLYENDQGVFVDTIRVGDKLDDCIHFLHTDTYEDPYAHFSEPVPIQDLEEAALGIDLELKVRAWNTMYANPVQLAEKINHILMQMNPAQEDDMMQNVFIRHFYNEGILTAELQVKFNDILTE
;
A
#
# COMPACT_ATOMS: atom_id res chain seq x y z
N MET A 1 -11.52 -2.98 26.56
CA MET A 1 -11.98 -1.80 25.81
C MET A 1 -11.10 -1.71 24.58
N TRP A 2 -11.68 -1.41 23.42
CA TRP A 2 -10.93 -1.19 22.18
C TRP A 2 -10.21 0.15 22.27
N HIS A 3 -8.99 0.23 21.76
CA HIS A 3 -8.23 1.47 21.63
C HIS A 3 -8.73 2.28 20.44
N LEU A 4 -8.90 1.63 19.30
CA LEU A 4 -9.27 2.27 18.05
C LEU A 4 -10.76 2.08 17.75
N THR A 5 -11.44 3.18 17.51
CA THR A 5 -12.85 3.19 17.08
C THR A 5 -13.07 4.09 15.87
N MET A 6 -14.18 3.88 15.17
CA MET A 6 -14.63 4.78 14.11
C MET A 6 -14.80 6.22 14.62
N GLN A 7 -15.21 6.40 15.88
CA GLN A 7 -15.34 7.73 16.45
C GLN A 7 -13.99 8.45 16.55
N ASP A 8 -12.91 7.73 16.91
CA ASP A 8 -11.57 8.30 17.00
C ASP A 8 -11.03 8.69 15.63
N LYS A 9 -11.20 7.81 14.62
CA LYS A 9 -10.87 8.13 13.22
C LYS A 9 -11.61 9.40 12.76
N LYS A 10 -12.92 9.47 13.00
CA LYS A 10 -13.71 10.66 12.62
C LYS A 10 -13.29 11.92 13.37
N ALA A 11 -12.91 11.81 14.64
CA ALA A 11 -12.41 12.96 15.38
C ALA A 11 -11.11 13.49 14.75
N TYR A 12 -10.18 12.60 14.43
CA TYR A 12 -8.94 12.91 13.73
C TYR A 12 -9.19 13.55 12.35
N GLU A 13 -9.98 12.91 11.50
CA GLU A 13 -10.31 13.43 10.16
C GLU A 13 -10.95 14.81 10.20
N ASN A 14 -11.87 15.04 11.16
CA ASN A 14 -12.49 16.35 11.30
C ASN A 14 -11.50 17.42 11.78
N ALA A 15 -10.49 17.04 12.57
CA ALA A 15 -9.41 17.95 12.97
C ALA A 15 -8.47 18.28 11.80
N MET A 16 -8.22 17.34 10.90
CA MET A 16 -7.39 17.51 9.71
C MET A 16 -8.14 18.10 8.50
N ARG A 17 -9.44 18.32 8.62
CA ARG A 17 -10.33 18.64 7.50
C ARG A 17 -10.05 19.99 6.83
N LEU A 18 -9.58 20.98 7.60
CA LEU A 18 -9.26 22.30 7.08
C LEU A 18 -7.75 22.40 6.84
N PHE A 19 -7.37 22.60 5.59
CA PHE A 19 -5.99 22.89 5.25
C PHE A 19 -5.66 24.34 5.58
N ILE A 20 -4.46 24.56 6.14
CA ILE A 20 -3.89 25.88 6.38
C ILE A 20 -2.37 25.77 6.19
N TYR A 21 -1.77 26.77 5.55
CA TYR A 21 -0.32 26.85 5.41
C TYR A 21 0.35 27.04 6.77
N GLU A 22 1.36 26.23 7.04
CA GLU A 22 1.93 26.06 8.38
C GLU A 22 2.95 27.15 8.69
N SER A 23 3.57 27.71 7.66
CA SER A 23 4.64 28.70 7.76
C SER A 23 4.35 30.00 7.00
N ASP A 24 5.08 31.07 7.34
CA ASP A 24 5.02 32.34 6.59
C ASP A 24 5.63 32.18 5.18
N GLU A 25 6.58 31.26 5.03
CA GLU A 25 7.25 30.91 3.77
C GLU A 25 6.27 30.23 2.80
N GLU A 26 5.55 29.20 3.26
CA GLU A 26 4.51 28.55 2.46
C GLU A 26 3.42 29.51 1.96
N TRP A 27 3.00 30.47 2.81
CA TRP A 27 2.09 31.51 2.38
C TRP A 27 2.70 32.39 1.30
N THR A 28 3.98 32.74 1.44
CA THR A 28 4.69 33.57 0.45
C THR A 28 4.77 32.85 -0.90
N ASP A 29 5.10 31.56 -0.89
CA ASP A 29 5.20 30.73 -2.08
C ASP A 29 3.83 30.55 -2.75
N TYR A 30 2.78 30.26 -1.99
CA TYR A 30 1.42 30.15 -2.53
C TYR A 30 0.93 31.48 -3.11
N LEU A 31 1.20 32.62 -2.45
CA LEU A 31 0.81 33.93 -2.96
C LEU A 31 1.56 34.29 -4.27
N ALA A 32 2.84 33.89 -4.39
CA ALA A 32 3.60 34.04 -5.62
C ALA A 32 3.00 33.19 -6.75
N TYR A 33 2.75 31.90 -6.47
CA TYR A 33 2.08 30.99 -7.40
C TYR A 33 0.70 31.50 -7.84
N ALA A 34 -0.12 31.96 -6.89
CA ALA A 34 -1.45 32.48 -7.17
C ALA A 34 -1.40 33.71 -8.09
N LYS A 35 -0.42 34.59 -7.88
CA LYS A 35 -0.19 35.76 -8.73
C LYS A 35 0.23 35.38 -10.15
N GLU A 36 1.08 34.37 -10.31
CA GLU A 36 1.52 33.87 -11.62
C GLU A 36 0.38 33.22 -12.41
N ASN A 37 -0.58 32.62 -11.71
CA ASN A 37 -1.68 31.85 -12.32
C ASN A 37 -3.03 32.59 -12.32
N ASP A 38 -3.08 33.88 -11.97
CA ASP A 38 -4.30 34.72 -11.87
C ASP A 38 -5.38 34.10 -10.94
N ILE A 39 -4.93 33.50 -9.84
CA ILE A 39 -5.77 32.91 -8.80
C ILE A 39 -6.04 33.96 -7.72
N ASP A 40 -7.29 34.04 -7.27
CA ASP A 40 -7.68 34.84 -6.09
C ASP A 40 -7.64 33.95 -4.83
N PRO A 41 -6.56 34.00 -4.03
CA PRO A 41 -6.39 33.12 -2.89
C PRO A 41 -7.43 33.35 -1.80
N TYR A 42 -7.93 34.59 -1.65
CA TYR A 42 -8.95 34.90 -0.66
C TYR A 42 -10.29 34.28 -1.03
N LYS A 43 -10.66 34.37 -2.31
CA LYS A 43 -11.88 33.75 -2.81
C LYS A 43 -11.81 32.23 -2.73
N GLU A 44 -10.68 31.64 -3.12
CA GLU A 44 -10.47 30.18 -3.04
C GLU A 44 -10.59 29.67 -1.60
N LYS A 45 -9.81 30.25 -0.67
CA LYS A 45 -9.81 29.81 0.74
C LYS A 45 -11.13 30.03 1.44
N LYS A 46 -11.83 31.13 1.12
CA LYS A 46 -13.20 31.35 1.58
C LYS A 46 -14.15 30.27 1.07
N GLN A 47 -14.08 29.90 -0.20
CA GLN A 47 -14.93 28.85 -0.76
C GLN A 47 -14.67 27.49 -0.12
N GLU A 48 -13.40 27.13 0.07
CA GLU A 48 -12.99 25.92 0.79
C GLU A 48 -13.62 25.87 2.19
N LEU A 49 -13.45 26.94 2.96
CA LEU A 49 -13.95 27.05 4.33
C LEU A 49 -15.48 27.05 4.39
N ASP A 50 -16.15 27.70 3.44
CA ASP A 50 -17.62 27.76 3.35
C ASP A 50 -18.23 26.37 3.10
N VAL A 51 -17.58 25.52 2.31
CA VAL A 51 -18.04 24.15 2.02
C VAL A 51 -18.02 23.26 3.26
N ILE A 52 -17.04 23.44 4.15
CA ILE A 52 -16.86 22.60 5.35
C ILE A 52 -17.28 23.29 6.65
N ARG A 53 -17.80 24.51 6.57
CA ARG A 53 -18.15 25.37 7.71
C ARG A 53 -18.99 24.68 8.77
N ASP A 54 -20.13 24.12 8.38
CA ASP A 54 -21.07 23.50 9.32
C ASP A 54 -20.44 22.28 10.01
N SER A 55 -19.56 21.55 9.31
CA SER A 55 -18.80 20.46 9.91
C SER A 55 -17.84 21.01 10.95
N LEU A 56 -17.00 21.99 10.58
CA LEU A 56 -15.99 22.56 11.47
C LEU A 56 -16.60 23.18 12.73
N MET A 57 -17.75 23.85 12.62
CA MET A 57 -18.44 24.44 13.78
C MET A 57 -18.85 23.40 14.84
N ASN A 58 -19.06 22.14 14.45
CA ASN A 58 -19.42 21.07 15.38
C ASN A 58 -18.21 20.44 16.09
N TYR A 59 -17.01 20.54 15.51
CA TYR A 59 -15.82 19.83 16.01
C TYR A 59 -14.73 20.76 16.53
N LEU A 60 -14.57 21.94 15.95
CA LEU A 60 -13.52 22.87 16.36
C LEU A 60 -13.85 23.51 17.72
N PRO A 61 -12.81 23.77 18.55
CA PRO A 61 -12.94 24.57 19.75
C PRO A 61 -13.64 25.91 19.50
N LEU A 62 -14.50 26.33 20.44
CA LEU A 62 -15.27 27.58 20.38
C LEU A 62 -14.40 28.82 20.08
N ARG A 63 -13.13 28.81 20.48
CA ARG A 63 -12.18 29.92 20.23
C ARG A 63 -11.92 30.19 18.75
N PHE A 64 -12.13 29.21 17.87
CA PHE A 64 -11.98 29.38 16.43
C PHE A 64 -13.26 29.78 15.70
N HIS A 65 -14.43 29.69 16.35
CA HIS A 65 -15.74 29.84 15.71
C HIS A 65 -15.93 31.20 15.03
N THR A 66 -15.43 32.29 15.62
CA THR A 66 -15.50 33.61 15.01
C THR A 66 -14.82 33.64 13.63
N TYR A 67 -13.63 33.02 13.52
CA TYR A 67 -12.87 32.97 12.28
C TYR A 67 -13.48 32.02 11.23
N ILE A 68 -14.23 31.00 11.67
CA ILE A 68 -15.03 30.15 10.79
C ILE A 68 -16.23 30.91 10.24
N LEU A 69 -16.95 31.64 11.10
CA LEU A 69 -18.14 32.41 10.72
C LEU A 69 -17.81 33.57 9.78
N ASP A 70 -16.65 34.20 9.99
CA ASP A 70 -16.14 35.29 9.15
C ASP A 70 -15.42 34.78 7.88
N SER A 71 -15.28 33.46 7.72
CA SER A 71 -14.54 32.80 6.64
C SER A 71 -13.08 33.26 6.50
N THR A 72 -12.37 33.41 7.62
CA THR A 72 -10.99 33.94 7.66
C THR A 72 -9.95 32.96 8.17
N LEU A 73 -10.34 31.84 8.81
CA LEU A 73 -9.40 30.97 9.53
C LEU A 73 -8.24 30.44 8.67
N ASN A 74 -8.48 30.11 7.39
CA ASN A 74 -7.50 29.60 6.45
C ASN A 74 -7.03 30.65 5.42
N THR A 75 -7.14 31.94 5.73
CA THR A 75 -6.76 33.04 4.82
C THR A 75 -5.41 33.66 5.20
N PRO A 76 -4.71 34.34 4.26
CA PRO A 76 -3.41 34.96 4.55
C PRO A 76 -3.46 36.00 5.68
N ASP A 77 -4.60 36.67 5.85
CA ASP A 77 -4.78 37.75 6.81
C ASP A 77 -5.13 37.26 8.23
N VAL A 78 -5.25 35.94 8.44
CA VAL A 78 -5.49 35.40 9.78
C VAL A 78 -4.34 35.83 10.71
N PRO A 79 -4.62 36.39 11.90
CA PRO A 79 -3.55 36.80 12.80
C PRO A 79 -2.64 35.62 13.13
N LYS A 80 -1.31 35.83 13.05
CA LYS A 80 -0.30 34.76 13.23
C LYS A 80 -0.53 33.91 14.50
N HIS A 81 -0.84 34.55 15.62
CA HIS A 81 -1.11 33.84 16.89
C HIS A 81 -2.35 32.94 16.86
N ILE A 82 -3.35 33.25 16.02
CA ILE A 82 -4.56 32.42 15.83
C ILE A 82 -4.22 31.22 14.96
N ARG A 83 -3.42 31.43 13.90
CA ARG A 83 -2.92 30.32 13.08
C ARG A 83 -2.06 29.37 13.90
N GLU A 84 -1.13 29.89 14.68
CA GLU A 84 -0.27 29.07 15.55
C GLU A 84 -1.07 28.32 16.62
N ASP A 85 -2.12 28.92 17.20
CA ASP A 85 -3.06 28.23 18.12
C ASP A 85 -3.81 27.10 17.40
N PHE A 86 -4.32 27.36 16.19
CA PHE A 86 -5.01 26.33 15.40
C PHE A 86 -4.07 25.17 15.03
N LEU A 87 -2.86 25.46 14.56
CA LEU A 87 -1.85 24.45 14.24
C LEU A 87 -1.44 23.67 15.49
N GLY A 88 -1.23 24.35 16.63
CA GLY A 88 -0.92 23.69 17.90
C GLY A 88 -2.03 22.74 18.33
N TRP A 89 -3.30 23.18 18.27
CA TRP A 89 -4.44 22.32 18.55
C TRP A 89 -4.56 21.14 17.57
N ARG A 90 -4.32 21.35 16.28
CA ARG A 90 -4.33 20.30 15.26
C ARG A 90 -3.27 19.24 15.56
N ASN A 91 -2.04 19.66 15.87
CA ASN A 91 -0.94 18.77 16.23
C ASN A 91 -1.24 18.01 17.54
N GLU A 92 -1.94 18.62 18.50
CA GLU A 92 -2.45 17.91 19.68
C GLU A 92 -3.45 16.80 19.30
N GLN A 93 -4.37 17.05 18.35
CA GLN A 93 -5.31 16.02 17.88
C GLN A 93 -4.62 14.89 17.12
N GLU A 94 -3.64 15.22 16.28
CA GLU A 94 -2.79 14.24 15.60
C GLU A 94 -2.06 13.36 16.60
N GLN A 95 -1.36 13.95 17.58
CA GLN A 95 -0.65 13.19 18.61
C GLN A 95 -1.60 12.30 19.46
N LEU A 96 -2.82 12.75 19.73
CA LEU A 96 -3.82 11.94 20.41
C LEU A 96 -4.20 10.71 19.57
N PHE A 97 -4.37 10.86 18.26
CA PHE A 97 -4.69 9.76 17.37
C PHE A 97 -3.50 8.80 17.20
N GLU A 98 -2.28 9.31 17.05
CA GLU A 98 -1.06 8.49 17.02
C GLU A 98 -0.92 7.64 18.29
N ASN A 99 -1.17 8.21 19.47
CA ASN A 99 -1.16 7.45 20.72
C ASN A 99 -2.21 6.32 20.76
N ILE A 100 -3.36 6.52 20.09
CA ILE A 100 -4.39 5.48 19.95
C ILE A 100 -3.90 4.36 19.01
N LEU A 101 -3.29 4.72 17.88
CA LEU A 101 -2.71 3.77 16.94
C LEU A 101 -1.58 2.97 17.59
N ASP A 102 -0.68 3.62 18.34
CA ASP A 102 0.39 2.98 19.10
C ASP A 102 -0.17 1.96 20.10
N ALA A 103 -1.21 2.33 20.85
CA ALA A 103 -1.84 1.43 21.81
C ALA A 103 -2.52 0.21 21.12
N ALA A 104 -3.20 0.43 20.00
CA ALA A 104 -3.78 -0.64 19.19
C ALA A 104 -2.69 -1.57 18.62
N TYR A 105 -1.58 -1.00 18.16
CA TYR A 105 -0.43 -1.75 17.65
C TYR A 105 0.24 -2.59 18.76
N GLU A 106 0.47 -2.02 19.95
CA GLU A 106 1.01 -2.77 21.09
C GLU A 106 0.12 -3.95 21.49
N GLU A 107 -1.20 -3.77 21.48
CA GLU A 107 -2.15 -4.83 21.78
C GLU A 107 -2.15 -5.93 20.69
N LYS A 108 -2.04 -5.53 19.42
CA LYS A 108 -1.83 -6.44 18.28
C LYS A 108 -0.55 -7.25 18.49
N GLN A 109 0.59 -6.64 18.82
CA GLN A 109 1.85 -7.34 19.07
C GLN A 109 1.73 -8.36 20.21
N LYS A 110 1.05 -8.03 21.31
CA LYS A 110 0.78 -8.97 22.40
C LYS A 110 -0.07 -10.14 21.93
N THR A 111 -1.04 -9.90 21.05
CA THR A 111 -1.94 -10.94 20.52
C THR A 111 -1.22 -11.89 19.55
N LEU A 112 -0.37 -11.34 18.66
CA LEU A 112 0.43 -12.12 17.69
C LEU A 112 1.27 -13.22 18.35
N ALA A 113 1.76 -12.98 19.57
CA ALA A 113 2.53 -13.97 20.33
C ALA A 113 1.77 -15.28 20.61
N TYR A 114 0.43 -15.26 20.59
CA TYR A 114 -0.42 -16.42 20.85
C TYR A 114 -1.01 -17.07 19.60
N MET A 115 -0.87 -16.43 18.45
CA MET A 115 -1.41 -16.92 17.18
C MET A 115 -0.57 -18.04 16.57
N LYS A 116 -1.20 -18.86 15.73
CA LYS A 116 -0.49 -19.88 14.94
C LYS A 116 0.46 -19.18 13.93
N PRO A 117 1.54 -19.84 13.48
CA PRO A 117 2.52 -19.20 12.59
C PRO A 117 1.93 -18.53 11.34
N LYS A 118 0.97 -19.18 10.66
CA LYS A 118 0.33 -18.63 9.46
C LYS A 118 -0.55 -17.40 9.74
N GLU A 119 -1.31 -17.43 10.84
CA GLU A 119 -2.13 -16.30 11.28
C GLU A 119 -1.22 -15.11 11.59
N ARG A 120 -0.16 -15.36 12.35
CA ARG A 120 0.84 -14.35 12.72
C ARG A 120 1.46 -13.71 11.48
N GLU A 121 1.89 -14.50 10.51
CA GLU A 121 2.54 -14.01 9.28
C GLU A 121 1.66 -13.06 8.46
N VAL A 122 0.33 -13.20 8.54
CA VAL A 122 -0.60 -12.29 7.89
C VAL A 122 -0.73 -10.98 8.66
N PHE A 123 -0.87 -11.02 9.98
CA PHE A 123 -1.06 -9.82 10.78
C PHE A 123 0.24 -9.11 11.19
N GLU A 124 1.41 -9.72 11.01
CA GLU A 124 2.71 -9.04 11.08
C GLU A 124 2.89 -8.03 9.94
N GLN A 125 2.17 -8.23 8.84
CA GLN A 125 2.14 -7.33 7.69
C GLN A 125 0.89 -6.45 7.76
N SER A 126 0.95 -5.27 7.13
CA SER A 126 -0.21 -4.40 7.04
C SER A 126 -1.20 -4.96 6.01
N LEU A 127 -2.49 -4.98 6.39
CA LEU A 127 -3.60 -5.25 5.49
C LEU A 127 -4.24 -3.95 4.97
N HIS A 128 -3.60 -2.80 5.18
CA HIS A 128 -4.07 -1.51 4.68
C HIS A 128 -4.28 -1.57 3.16
N ASP A 129 -5.38 -0.97 2.69
CA ASP A 129 -5.86 -0.96 1.30
C ASP A 129 -6.24 -2.32 0.71
N ALA A 130 -6.32 -3.38 1.53
CA ALA A 130 -6.88 -4.64 1.09
C ALA A 130 -8.36 -4.47 0.73
N THR A 131 -8.78 -5.01 -0.42
CA THR A 131 -10.17 -4.93 -0.87
C THR A 131 -10.92 -6.21 -0.52
N VAL A 132 -12.09 -6.10 0.11
CA VAL A 132 -12.95 -7.25 0.38
C VAL A 132 -13.58 -7.76 -0.92
N VAL A 133 -13.15 -8.93 -1.41
CA VAL A 133 -13.66 -9.51 -2.67
C VAL A 133 -14.70 -10.60 -2.47
N SER A 134 -14.67 -11.30 -1.33
CA SER A 134 -15.69 -12.31 -1.00
C SER A 134 -16.00 -12.31 0.48
N ILE A 135 -17.27 -12.57 0.79
CA ILE A 135 -17.74 -12.73 2.15
C ILE A 135 -18.68 -13.93 2.17
N GLN A 136 -18.30 -14.99 2.87
CA GLN A 136 -19.13 -16.17 3.07
C GLN A 136 -19.47 -16.30 4.54
N ARG A 137 -20.75 -16.56 4.83
CA ARG A 137 -21.24 -16.68 6.21
C ARG A 137 -22.09 -17.92 6.36
N ASN A 138 -21.92 -18.61 7.48
CA ASN A 138 -22.88 -19.57 8.02
C ASN A 138 -23.03 -19.34 9.53
N ASP A 139 -23.86 -20.14 10.20
CA ASP A 139 -24.22 -19.94 11.61
C ASP A 139 -23.02 -19.95 12.57
N THR A 140 -21.89 -20.57 12.18
CA THR A 140 -20.72 -20.77 13.04
C THR A 140 -19.44 -20.19 12.46
N GLN A 141 -19.45 -19.69 11.22
CA GLN A 141 -18.24 -19.34 10.50
C GLN A 141 -18.46 -18.14 9.56
N VAL A 142 -17.44 -17.28 9.47
CA VAL A 142 -17.35 -16.16 8.54
C VAL A 142 -16.00 -16.29 7.84
N GLU A 143 -16.02 -16.38 6.51
CA GLU A 143 -14.84 -16.32 5.66
C GLU A 143 -14.81 -14.98 4.92
N LEU A 144 -13.70 -14.25 5.06
CA LEU A 144 -13.40 -13.03 4.34
C LEU A 144 -12.24 -13.27 3.39
N THR A 145 -12.43 -12.99 2.11
CA THR A 145 -11.34 -13.01 1.12
C THR A 145 -11.00 -11.58 0.73
N PHE A 146 -9.72 -11.26 0.79
CA PHE A 146 -9.13 -9.97 0.47
C PHE A 146 -8.26 -10.07 -0.78
N ASP A 147 -8.40 -9.10 -1.68
CA ASP A 147 -7.42 -8.80 -2.71
C ASP A 147 -6.45 -7.74 -2.21
N MET A 148 -5.17 -8.06 -2.30
CA MET A 148 -4.05 -7.26 -1.79
C MET A 148 -3.37 -6.47 -2.90
N ALA A 149 -3.96 -6.33 -4.09
CA ALA A 149 -3.38 -5.57 -5.20
C ALA A 149 -2.99 -4.12 -4.82
N GLY A 150 -3.69 -3.50 -3.88
CA GLY A 150 -3.36 -2.17 -3.33
C GLY A 150 -2.52 -2.19 -2.04
N GLY A 151 -2.26 -3.36 -1.47
CA GLY A 151 -1.62 -3.49 -0.16
C GLY A 151 -0.09 -3.56 -0.20
N PHE A 152 0.51 -3.50 0.99
CA PHE A 152 1.98 -3.47 1.17
C PHE A 152 2.60 -4.85 1.43
N THR A 153 2.00 -5.92 0.89
CA THR A 153 2.45 -7.30 1.09
C THR A 153 2.68 -8.02 -0.24
N ALA A 154 3.62 -8.96 -0.25
CA ALA A 154 3.81 -9.88 -1.36
C ALA A 154 2.62 -10.83 -1.57
N LYS A 155 1.82 -11.07 -0.52
CA LYS A 155 0.62 -11.89 -0.59
C LYS A 155 -0.40 -11.17 -1.45
N SER A 156 -0.91 -11.84 -2.49
CA SER A 156 -1.87 -11.27 -3.43
C SER A 156 -3.33 -11.48 -3.04
N ILE A 157 -3.61 -12.60 -2.37
CA ILE A 157 -4.94 -12.94 -1.84
C ILE A 157 -4.73 -13.43 -0.43
N ILE A 158 -5.58 -12.98 0.49
CA ILE A 158 -5.62 -13.45 1.88
C ILE A 158 -7.06 -13.85 2.20
N SER A 159 -7.27 -15.05 2.74
CA SER A 159 -8.56 -15.51 3.23
C SER A 159 -8.48 -15.73 4.74
N LEU A 160 -9.34 -15.05 5.48
CA LEU A 160 -9.49 -15.17 6.93
C LEU A 160 -10.79 -15.91 7.22
N THR A 161 -10.68 -17.08 7.83
CA THR A 161 -11.83 -17.90 8.22
C THR A 161 -11.95 -17.92 9.74
N PHE A 162 -12.96 -17.23 10.26
CA PHE A 162 -13.29 -17.19 11.68
C PHE A 162 -14.25 -18.35 11.98
N ASN A 163 -13.86 -19.28 12.85
CA ASN A 163 -14.65 -20.44 13.24
C ASN A 163 -15.17 -20.31 14.68
N ASN A 164 -16.34 -20.89 14.94
CA ASN A 164 -17.07 -20.82 16.21
C ASN A 164 -17.26 -19.36 16.66
N ILE A 165 -17.98 -18.60 15.83
CA ILE A 165 -18.24 -17.18 16.09
C ILE A 165 -18.98 -16.99 17.41
N LEU A 166 -18.43 -16.12 18.25
CA LEU A 166 -19.01 -15.73 19.54
C LEU A 166 -19.81 -14.43 19.41
N SER A 167 -19.33 -13.49 18.60
CA SER A 167 -20.08 -12.29 18.23
C SER A 167 -19.60 -11.69 16.91
N GLU A 168 -20.51 -11.05 16.17
CA GLU A 168 -20.21 -10.22 15.00
C GLU A 168 -21.05 -8.95 15.10
N VAL A 169 -20.43 -7.79 14.94
CA VAL A 169 -21.06 -6.47 15.01
C VAL A 169 -20.59 -5.62 13.84
N GLY A 170 -21.51 -4.90 13.20
CA GLY A 170 -21.23 -4.10 12.01
C GLY A 170 -21.65 -4.82 10.72
N GLN A 171 -21.81 -4.06 9.63
CA GLN A 171 -22.25 -4.60 8.34
C GLN A 171 -21.16 -4.45 7.29
N LEU A 172 -20.38 -5.50 7.11
CA LEU A 172 -19.37 -5.60 6.06
C LEU A 172 -20.00 -5.86 4.69
N LYS A 173 -19.44 -5.23 3.65
CA LYS A 173 -19.81 -5.36 2.24
C LYS A 173 -18.56 -5.64 1.40
N GLN A 174 -18.78 -6.23 0.23
CA GLN A 174 -17.72 -6.34 -0.78
C GLN A 174 -17.29 -4.95 -1.26
N GLU A 175 -16.10 -4.89 -1.86
CA GLU A 175 -15.45 -3.70 -2.42
C GLU A 175 -15.03 -2.65 -1.38
N GLN A 176 -15.17 -2.95 -0.09
CA GLN A 176 -14.67 -2.11 0.99
C GLN A 176 -13.16 -2.26 1.17
N PHE A 177 -12.49 -1.15 1.50
CA PHE A 177 -11.05 -1.10 1.77
C PHE A 177 -10.77 -1.25 3.25
N TYR A 178 -9.83 -2.13 3.59
CA TYR A 178 -9.35 -2.34 4.94
C TYR A 178 -8.39 -1.20 5.31
N ILE A 179 -8.75 -0.34 6.28
CA ILE A 179 -7.93 0.83 6.62
C ILE A 179 -7.17 0.60 7.91
N TYR A 180 -7.88 0.41 9.02
CA TYR A 180 -7.26 0.20 10.32
C TYR A 180 -7.76 -1.05 10.99
N ASP A 181 -6.90 -1.67 11.81
CA ASP A 181 -7.28 -2.79 12.64
C ASP A 181 -6.77 -2.72 14.06
N GLU A 182 -7.53 -3.35 14.94
CA GLU A 182 -7.07 -3.72 16.26
C GLU A 182 -7.36 -5.20 16.48
N LEU A 183 -6.32 -5.92 16.89
CA LEU A 183 -6.35 -7.36 17.08
C LEU A 183 -6.10 -7.68 18.55
N ARG A 184 -7.00 -8.48 19.15
CA ARG A 184 -6.99 -8.74 20.60
C ARG A 184 -7.17 -10.21 20.90
N LYS A 185 -6.39 -10.70 21.86
CA LYS A 185 -6.65 -12.00 22.50
C LYS A 185 -7.84 -11.87 23.46
N THR A 186 -8.77 -12.83 23.40
CA THR A 186 -9.86 -12.93 24.38
C THR A 186 -9.70 -14.18 25.24
N ALA A 187 -10.61 -14.39 26.18
CA ALA A 187 -10.60 -15.59 27.03
C ALA A 187 -10.91 -16.86 26.24
N ASN A 188 -11.67 -16.74 25.15
CA ASN A 188 -12.19 -17.87 24.38
C ASN A 188 -11.54 -17.99 23.00
N GLY A 189 -10.68 -17.05 22.61
CA GLY A 189 -10.02 -17.05 21.31
C GLY A 189 -9.44 -15.68 20.98
N MET A 190 -9.96 -15.07 19.93
CA MET A 190 -9.51 -13.78 19.44
C MET A 190 -10.68 -12.88 19.03
N ALA A 191 -10.42 -11.58 19.03
CA ALA A 191 -11.31 -10.58 18.49
C ALA A 191 -10.54 -9.67 17.52
N LEU A 192 -11.16 -9.40 16.38
CA LEU A 192 -10.66 -8.46 15.38
C LEU A 192 -11.67 -7.34 15.22
N ARG A 193 -11.18 -6.11 15.30
CA ARG A 193 -11.91 -4.93 14.89
C ARG A 193 -11.23 -4.33 13.68
N VAL A 194 -12.01 -3.97 12.67
CA VAL A 194 -11.53 -3.32 11.47
C VAL A 194 -12.39 -2.12 11.17
N ILE A 195 -11.74 -1.01 10.83
CA ILE A 195 -12.38 0.14 10.20
C ILE A 195 -12.15 0.02 8.70
N PHE A 196 -13.24 -0.19 7.98
CA PHE A 196 -13.28 -0.23 6.53
C PHE A 196 -13.70 1.11 5.96
N ASP A 197 -13.36 1.37 4.70
CA ASP A 197 -13.82 2.53 3.90
C ASP A 197 -14.56 2.09 2.62
N CYS A 198 -15.25 3.04 1.98
CA CYS A 198 -16.02 2.90 0.75
C CYS A 198 -17.16 1.84 0.79
N PRO A 199 -18.19 2.00 1.64
CA PRO A 199 -18.40 3.08 2.62
C PRO A 199 -17.75 2.77 3.97
N GLU A 200 -17.58 3.79 4.81
CA GLU A 200 -17.03 3.61 6.14
C GLU A 200 -17.88 2.70 7.05
N VAL A 201 -17.25 1.68 7.64
CA VAL A 201 -17.89 0.83 8.66
C VAL A 201 -16.89 0.35 9.71
N GLU A 202 -17.30 0.36 10.97
CA GLU A 202 -16.62 -0.39 12.03
C GLU A 202 -17.22 -1.80 12.07
N TRP A 203 -16.40 -2.80 11.78
CA TRP A 203 -16.77 -4.20 11.88
C TRP A 203 -15.94 -4.86 12.97
N THR A 204 -16.59 -5.64 13.84
CA THR A 204 -15.94 -6.37 14.92
C THR A 204 -16.42 -7.80 14.93
N ILE A 205 -15.50 -8.76 14.99
CA ILE A 205 -15.78 -10.18 15.14
C ILE A 205 -15.00 -10.75 16.33
N GLU A 206 -15.65 -11.63 17.08
CA GLU A 206 -15.00 -12.47 18.09
C GLU A 206 -15.27 -13.93 17.75
N ALA A 207 -14.21 -14.74 17.75
CA ALA A 207 -14.25 -16.15 17.36
C ALA A 207 -13.29 -16.98 18.22
N GLU A 208 -13.57 -18.27 18.38
CA GLU A 208 -12.66 -19.17 19.12
C GLU A 208 -11.40 -19.47 18.31
N GLU A 209 -11.55 -19.61 16.99
CA GLU A 209 -10.47 -20.01 16.10
C GLU A 209 -10.44 -19.13 14.84
N LEU A 210 -9.23 -18.88 14.36
CA LEU A 210 -8.97 -18.26 13.08
C LEU A 210 -8.16 -19.24 12.25
N ASP A 211 -8.53 -19.42 10.99
CA ASP A 211 -7.70 -20.06 9.98
C ASP A 211 -7.39 -19.08 8.86
N VAL A 212 -6.19 -19.22 8.30
CA VAL A 212 -5.65 -18.29 7.32
C VAL A 212 -5.08 -19.04 6.14
N GLU A 213 -5.49 -18.61 4.95
CA GLU A 213 -4.90 -19.00 3.68
C GLU A 213 -4.46 -17.75 2.93
N PHE A 214 -3.35 -17.85 2.21
CA PHE A 214 -2.89 -16.77 1.36
C PHE A 214 -2.15 -17.31 0.15
N TYR A 215 -2.13 -16.51 -0.91
CA TYR A 215 -1.57 -16.88 -2.20
C TYR A 215 -0.81 -15.71 -2.82
N TYR A 216 0.14 -16.02 -3.68
CA TYR A 216 1.00 -15.04 -4.35
C TYR A 216 0.62 -14.91 -5.82
N ARG A 217 1.03 -13.81 -6.44
CA ARG A 217 1.04 -13.70 -7.90
C ARG A 217 2.13 -14.62 -8.46
N PRO A 218 1.90 -15.33 -9.58
CA PRO A 218 2.98 -16.00 -10.30
C PRO A 218 4.06 -15.00 -10.69
N LYS A 219 5.33 -15.42 -10.71
CA LYS A 219 6.50 -14.55 -10.96
C LYS A 219 6.34 -13.62 -12.18
N THR A 220 5.77 -14.14 -13.25
CA THR A 220 5.59 -13.43 -14.54
C THR A 220 4.33 -12.59 -14.59
N TYR A 221 3.49 -12.55 -13.55
CA TYR A 221 2.22 -11.83 -13.55
C TYR A 221 2.36 -10.36 -13.98
N SER A 222 3.35 -9.65 -13.46
CA SER A 222 3.56 -8.23 -13.74
C SER A 222 3.83 -7.95 -15.23
N ASP A 223 4.41 -8.91 -15.96
CA ASP A 223 4.67 -8.79 -17.40
C ASP A 223 3.37 -8.83 -18.22
N PHE A 224 2.27 -9.30 -17.62
CA PHE A 224 0.99 -9.54 -18.30
C PHE A 224 -0.21 -8.77 -17.68
N ALA A 225 -0.04 -8.12 -16.52
CA ALA A 225 -1.16 -7.58 -15.75
C ALA A 225 -1.96 -6.49 -16.49
N GLU A 226 -1.32 -5.58 -17.23
CA GLU A 226 -2.02 -4.45 -17.85
C GLU A 226 -2.53 -4.74 -19.26
N ASN A 227 -1.73 -5.45 -20.07
CA ASN A 227 -2.00 -5.66 -21.50
C ASN A 227 -1.58 -7.07 -21.98
N GLY A 228 -1.48 -8.02 -21.05
CA GLY A 228 -1.03 -9.36 -21.35
C GLY A 228 -2.03 -10.17 -22.18
N ASN A 229 -1.48 -11.12 -22.92
CA ASN A 229 -2.28 -12.15 -23.59
C ASN A 229 -2.33 -13.40 -22.71
N PHE A 230 -3.54 -13.83 -22.33
CA PHE A 230 -3.73 -14.97 -21.43
C PHE A 230 -3.10 -16.25 -21.97
N SER A 231 -3.21 -16.52 -23.28
CA SER A 231 -2.67 -17.74 -23.89
C SER A 231 -1.14 -17.79 -23.84
N THR A 232 -0.47 -16.64 -23.89
CA THR A 232 0.98 -16.54 -23.67
C THR A 232 1.30 -16.63 -22.18
N TYR A 233 0.53 -15.95 -21.34
CA TYR A 233 0.74 -15.94 -19.89
C TYR A 233 0.72 -17.34 -19.28
N VAL A 234 -0.31 -18.14 -19.58
CA VAL A 234 -0.44 -19.49 -19.00
C VAL A 234 0.72 -20.43 -19.37
N GLN A 235 1.40 -20.18 -20.49
CA GLN A 235 2.57 -20.96 -20.90
C GLN A 235 3.82 -20.64 -20.07
N THR A 236 3.83 -19.51 -19.36
CA THR A 236 4.91 -19.14 -18.44
C THR A 236 4.74 -19.74 -17.04
N LEU A 237 3.54 -20.26 -16.73
CA LEU A 237 3.18 -20.73 -15.41
C LEU A 237 3.72 -22.14 -15.13
N GLN A 238 4.05 -22.37 -13.86
CA GLN A 238 4.57 -23.66 -13.40
C GLN A 238 3.52 -24.38 -12.55
N LEU A 239 2.94 -25.46 -13.07
CA LEU A 239 1.95 -26.27 -12.34
C LEU A 239 2.47 -26.81 -11.00
N GLY A 240 3.79 -27.01 -10.88
CA GLY A 240 4.44 -27.45 -9.65
C GLY A 240 4.32 -26.47 -8.49
N HIS A 241 4.02 -25.19 -8.76
CA HIS A 241 3.87 -24.12 -7.76
C HIS A 241 2.44 -24.02 -7.21
N GLY A 242 1.67 -25.10 -7.23
CA GLY A 242 0.34 -25.13 -6.61
C GLY A 242 -0.60 -24.04 -7.16
N LEU A 243 -0.73 -23.95 -8.48
CA LEU A 243 -1.57 -22.94 -9.13
C LEU A 243 -3.04 -23.05 -8.73
N ILE A 244 -3.65 -21.91 -8.44
CA ILE A 244 -5.04 -21.80 -8.00
C ILE A 244 -5.70 -20.69 -8.79
N PHE A 245 -6.91 -20.98 -9.27
CA PHE A 245 -7.80 -20.03 -9.92
C PHE A 245 -8.82 -19.53 -8.89
N ILE A 246 -8.75 -18.24 -8.54
CA ILE A 246 -9.55 -17.60 -7.49
C ILE A 246 -10.42 -16.53 -8.12
N THR A 247 -11.73 -16.67 -7.98
CA THR A 247 -12.71 -15.63 -8.31
C THR A 247 -13.53 -15.28 -7.07
N PRO A 248 -14.33 -14.19 -7.09
CA PRO A 248 -15.24 -13.88 -5.97
C PRO A 248 -16.24 -15.01 -5.63
N GLN A 249 -16.54 -15.88 -6.61
CA GLN A 249 -17.55 -16.94 -6.49
C GLN A 249 -16.97 -18.30 -6.12
N PHE A 250 -15.71 -18.59 -6.46
CA PHE A 250 -15.10 -19.88 -6.16
C PHE A 250 -13.57 -19.82 -6.19
N LYS A 251 -12.98 -20.85 -5.58
CA LYS A 251 -11.56 -21.14 -5.60
C LYS A 251 -11.36 -22.57 -6.10
N LYS A 252 -10.54 -22.77 -7.13
CA LYS A 252 -10.26 -24.11 -7.69
C LYS A 252 -8.79 -24.27 -8.01
N ARG A 253 -8.23 -25.44 -7.71
CA ARG A 253 -6.86 -25.78 -8.10
C ARG A 253 -6.75 -25.96 -9.61
N VAL A 254 -5.69 -25.44 -10.20
CA VAL A 254 -5.32 -25.70 -11.60
C VAL A 254 -4.52 -27.00 -11.65
N ILE A 255 -5.02 -27.98 -12.38
CA ILE A 255 -4.41 -29.31 -12.52
C ILE A 255 -3.80 -29.54 -13.91
N GLY A 256 -4.08 -28.66 -14.87
CA GLY A 256 -3.51 -28.72 -16.20
C GLY A 256 -3.63 -27.40 -16.95
N ILE A 257 -2.70 -27.17 -17.88
CA ILE A 257 -2.67 -25.99 -18.76
C ILE A 257 -2.57 -26.49 -20.19
N GLN A 258 -3.31 -25.87 -21.11
CA GLN A 258 -3.30 -26.20 -22.54
C GLN A 258 -3.14 -24.93 -23.38
N ARG A 259 -2.59 -25.08 -24.59
CA ARG A 259 -2.47 -23.98 -25.55
C ARG A 259 -3.80 -23.58 -26.20
N HIS A 260 -4.77 -24.48 -26.17
CA HIS A 260 -6.07 -24.33 -26.81
C HIS A 260 -7.16 -24.69 -25.80
N ALA A 261 -8.39 -24.25 -26.06
CA ALA A 261 -9.51 -24.57 -25.18
C ALA A 261 -9.63 -26.10 -24.94
N PRO A 262 -9.81 -26.55 -23.69
CA PRO A 262 -9.88 -25.75 -22.47
C PRO A 262 -8.50 -25.24 -22.00
N PHE A 263 -8.34 -23.92 -21.89
CA PHE A 263 -7.05 -23.28 -21.60
C PHE A 263 -6.49 -23.67 -20.24
N LEU A 264 -7.37 -23.77 -19.23
CA LEU A 264 -7.07 -24.32 -17.91
C LEU A 264 -7.96 -25.52 -17.63
N ILE A 265 -7.35 -26.58 -17.12
CA ILE A 265 -8.04 -27.70 -16.49
C ILE A 265 -8.00 -27.43 -14.99
N LEU A 266 -9.19 -27.24 -14.40
CA LEU A 266 -9.38 -26.99 -12.99
C LEU A 266 -9.84 -28.28 -12.30
N GLU A 267 -9.78 -28.32 -10.97
CA GLU A 267 -10.37 -29.43 -10.22
C GLU A 267 -11.87 -29.56 -10.56
N ASN A 268 -12.23 -30.71 -11.15
CA ASN A 268 -13.59 -31.05 -11.58
C ASN A 268 -14.25 -30.08 -12.58
N SER A 269 -13.49 -29.24 -13.29
CA SER A 269 -14.03 -28.23 -14.22
C SER A 269 -12.98 -27.73 -15.22
N ASN A 270 -13.39 -26.91 -16.18
CA ASN A 270 -12.50 -26.34 -17.18
C ASN A 270 -12.80 -24.86 -17.41
N LEU A 271 -11.76 -24.09 -17.73
CA LEU A 271 -11.90 -22.73 -18.24
C LEU A 271 -12.06 -22.78 -19.76
N TYR A 272 -13.14 -22.20 -20.27
CA TYR A 272 -13.41 -22.10 -21.70
C TYR A 272 -14.01 -20.75 -22.06
N GLU A 273 -13.84 -20.36 -23.32
CA GLU A 273 -14.35 -19.11 -23.89
C GLU A 273 -15.38 -19.43 -24.98
N ASN A 274 -16.44 -18.63 -25.04
CA ASN A 274 -17.45 -18.68 -26.11
C ASN A 274 -17.90 -17.25 -26.47
N ASP A 275 -18.87 -17.13 -27.39
CA ASP A 275 -19.38 -15.83 -27.86
C ASP A 275 -19.99 -14.93 -26.77
N GLN A 276 -20.24 -15.45 -25.57
CA GLN A 276 -20.81 -14.73 -24.42
C GLN A 276 -19.79 -14.38 -23.33
N GLY A 277 -18.53 -14.77 -23.50
CA GLY A 277 -17.43 -14.50 -22.57
C GLY A 277 -16.71 -15.76 -22.09
N VAL A 278 -16.07 -15.66 -20.93
CA VAL A 278 -15.26 -16.73 -20.34
C VAL A 278 -15.99 -17.37 -19.18
N PHE A 279 -15.96 -18.70 -19.12
CA PHE A 279 -16.73 -19.48 -18.17
C PHE A 279 -15.90 -20.56 -17.50
N VAL A 280 -16.24 -20.82 -16.24
CA VAL A 280 -15.94 -22.06 -15.53
C VAL A 280 -17.27 -22.71 -15.19
N ASP A 281 -17.51 -23.91 -15.71
CA ASP A 281 -18.81 -24.58 -15.64
C ASP A 281 -19.95 -23.70 -16.20
N THR A 282 -20.78 -23.12 -15.34
CA THR A 282 -21.89 -22.22 -15.72
C THR A 282 -21.68 -20.78 -15.24
N ILE A 283 -20.56 -20.52 -14.55
CA ILE A 283 -20.25 -19.23 -13.95
C ILE A 283 -19.42 -18.44 -14.95
N ARG A 284 -19.93 -17.28 -15.37
CA ARG A 284 -19.16 -16.32 -16.15
C ARG A 284 -18.12 -15.67 -15.25
N VAL A 285 -16.86 -15.71 -15.66
CA VAL A 285 -15.72 -15.19 -14.89
C VAL A 285 -15.08 -13.97 -15.54
N GLY A 286 -15.26 -13.76 -16.84
CA GLY A 286 -14.71 -12.60 -17.55
C GLY A 286 -15.43 -12.33 -18.87
N ASP A 287 -15.15 -11.17 -19.46
CA ASP A 287 -15.67 -10.79 -20.78
C ASP A 287 -14.78 -11.35 -21.89
N LYS A 288 -13.47 -11.38 -21.66
CA LYS A 288 -12.45 -11.96 -22.52
C LYS A 288 -11.45 -12.78 -21.71
N LEU A 289 -10.75 -13.68 -22.38
CA LEU A 289 -9.78 -14.57 -21.73
C LEU A 289 -8.68 -13.80 -20.96
N ASP A 290 -8.27 -12.62 -21.45
CA ASP A 290 -7.25 -11.78 -20.80
C ASP A 290 -7.67 -11.28 -19.42
N ASP A 291 -8.97 -11.11 -19.17
CA ASP A 291 -9.47 -10.70 -17.83
C ASP A 291 -9.14 -11.75 -16.76
N CYS A 292 -8.94 -13.01 -17.18
CA CYS A 292 -8.66 -14.12 -16.27
C CYS A 292 -7.21 -14.17 -15.78
N ILE A 293 -6.31 -13.29 -16.27
CA ILE A 293 -4.93 -13.18 -15.77
C ILE A 293 -4.93 -12.88 -14.27
N HIS A 294 -5.85 -12.02 -13.81
CA HIS A 294 -5.96 -11.61 -12.42
C HIS A 294 -6.52 -12.68 -11.47
N PHE A 295 -7.03 -13.80 -11.99
CA PHE A 295 -7.55 -14.88 -11.16
C PHE A 295 -6.54 -15.99 -10.90
N LEU A 296 -5.33 -15.91 -11.48
CA LEU A 296 -4.29 -16.92 -11.30
C LEU A 296 -3.34 -16.55 -10.16
N HIS A 297 -3.23 -17.45 -9.20
CA HIS A 297 -2.40 -17.34 -8.01
C HIS A 297 -1.60 -18.64 -7.78
N THR A 298 -0.62 -18.58 -6.89
CA THR A 298 0.29 -19.68 -6.53
C THR A 298 0.46 -19.76 -5.02
N ASP A 299 0.70 -20.97 -4.49
CA ASP A 299 1.04 -21.19 -3.07
C ASP A 299 2.54 -20.96 -2.78
N THR A 300 3.33 -20.79 -3.84
CA THR A 300 4.77 -20.60 -3.80
C THR A 300 5.10 -19.14 -4.10
N TYR A 301 5.80 -18.49 -3.17
CA TYR A 301 6.37 -17.17 -3.39
C TYR A 301 7.62 -17.27 -4.27
N GLU A 302 7.62 -16.51 -5.36
CA GLU A 302 8.79 -16.25 -6.19
C GLU A 302 8.95 -14.75 -6.31
N ASP A 303 10.13 -14.23 -5.96
CA ASP A 303 10.42 -12.81 -6.12
C ASP A 303 10.50 -12.45 -7.62
N PRO A 304 9.55 -11.64 -8.15
CA PRO A 304 9.57 -11.23 -9.56
C PRO A 304 10.81 -10.38 -9.88
N TYR A 305 11.39 -9.73 -8.88
CA TYR A 305 12.50 -8.79 -8.98
C TYR A 305 13.86 -9.43 -8.69
N ALA A 306 13.91 -10.74 -8.43
CA ALA A 306 15.16 -11.44 -8.12
C ALA A 306 16.25 -11.26 -9.20
N HIS A 307 15.85 -11.13 -10.48
CA HIS A 307 16.77 -10.92 -11.59
C HIS A 307 17.52 -9.57 -11.50
N PHE A 308 16.94 -8.57 -10.84
CA PHE A 308 17.62 -7.30 -10.56
C PHE A 308 18.79 -7.45 -9.57
N SER A 309 18.86 -8.56 -8.84
CA SER A 309 19.97 -8.88 -7.94
C SER A 309 21.05 -9.75 -8.60
N GLU A 310 20.87 -10.19 -9.86
CA GLU A 310 21.88 -10.97 -10.56
C GLU A 310 23.08 -10.10 -10.94
N PRO A 311 24.30 -10.46 -10.51
CA PRO A 311 25.47 -9.61 -10.67
C PRO A 311 25.82 -9.40 -12.15
N VAL A 312 26.09 -8.15 -12.51
CA VAL A 312 26.62 -7.78 -13.82
C VAL A 312 28.13 -8.06 -13.84
N PRO A 313 28.69 -8.67 -14.91
CA PRO A 313 30.12 -8.88 -15.01
C PRO A 313 30.92 -7.58 -14.89
N ILE A 314 32.06 -7.64 -14.21
CA ILE A 314 32.84 -6.44 -13.88
C ILE A 314 33.20 -5.63 -15.13
N GLN A 315 33.54 -6.30 -16.24
CA GLN A 315 33.87 -5.60 -17.49
C GLN A 315 32.70 -4.76 -18.05
N ASP A 316 31.47 -5.21 -17.85
CA ASP A 316 30.26 -4.61 -18.44
C ASP A 316 29.60 -3.58 -17.51
N LEU A 317 29.97 -3.56 -16.22
CA LEU A 317 29.36 -2.71 -15.18
C LEU A 317 29.25 -1.21 -15.52
N GLU A 318 30.20 -0.66 -16.28
CA GLU A 318 30.25 0.78 -16.56
C GLU A 318 29.28 1.15 -17.68
N GLU A 319 29.32 0.40 -18.78
CA GLU A 319 28.36 0.51 -19.88
C GLU A 319 26.93 0.27 -19.36
N ALA A 320 26.76 -0.72 -18.49
CA ALA A 320 25.48 -1.02 -17.85
C ALA A 320 24.98 0.13 -16.96
N ALA A 321 25.80 0.66 -16.05
CA ALA A 321 25.38 1.69 -15.10
C ALA A 321 25.08 3.05 -15.76
N LEU A 322 25.78 3.38 -16.85
CA LEU A 322 25.62 4.63 -17.60
C LEU A 322 24.72 4.48 -18.84
N GLY A 323 24.22 3.27 -19.09
CA GLY A 323 23.39 2.94 -20.24
C GLY A 323 21.95 3.44 -20.14
N ILE A 324 21.21 3.23 -21.22
CA ILE A 324 19.78 3.55 -21.33
C ILE A 324 18.86 2.37 -20.99
N ASP A 325 19.43 1.16 -20.90
CA ASP A 325 18.69 -0.03 -20.49
C ASP A 325 18.47 0.03 -18.97
N LEU A 326 17.24 0.36 -18.58
CA LEU A 326 16.87 0.53 -17.18
C LEU A 326 17.10 -0.73 -16.36
N GLU A 327 16.83 -1.92 -16.92
CA GLU A 327 17.01 -3.17 -16.19
C GLU A 327 18.48 -3.44 -15.93
N LEU A 328 19.30 -3.31 -16.97
CA LEU A 328 20.74 -3.51 -16.86
C LEU A 328 21.39 -2.45 -15.95
N LYS A 329 20.90 -1.21 -15.99
CA LYS A 329 21.31 -0.12 -15.11
C LYS A 329 21.02 -0.45 -13.65
N VAL A 330 19.79 -0.84 -13.31
CA VAL A 330 19.41 -1.25 -11.95
C VAL A 330 20.29 -2.40 -11.44
N ARG A 331 20.51 -3.43 -12.27
CA ARG A 331 21.39 -4.55 -11.93
C ARG A 331 22.83 -4.13 -11.67
N ALA A 332 23.38 -3.22 -12.46
CA ALA A 332 24.73 -2.71 -12.25
C ALA A 332 24.86 -1.97 -10.92
N TRP A 333 23.89 -1.12 -10.59
CA TRP A 333 23.84 -0.42 -9.30
C TRP A 333 23.70 -1.38 -8.12
N ASN A 334 22.83 -2.39 -8.22
CA ASN A 334 22.70 -3.44 -7.19
C ASN A 334 23.99 -4.26 -7.02
N THR A 335 24.70 -4.55 -8.12
CA THR A 335 25.99 -5.25 -8.08
C THR A 335 27.05 -4.44 -7.32
N MET A 336 27.11 -3.13 -7.59
CA MET A 336 28.00 -2.18 -6.90
C MET A 336 27.62 -2.01 -5.43
N TYR A 337 26.33 -1.90 -5.13
CA TYR A 337 25.80 -1.79 -3.76
C TYR A 337 26.14 -3.00 -2.89
N ALA A 338 26.05 -4.21 -3.46
CA ALA A 338 26.38 -5.44 -2.76
C ALA A 338 27.89 -5.66 -2.56
N ASN A 339 28.75 -5.04 -3.38
CA ASN A 339 30.21 -5.25 -3.36
C ASN A 339 31.01 -3.93 -3.38
N PRO A 340 30.72 -2.97 -2.48
CA PRO A 340 31.19 -1.60 -2.58
C PRO A 340 32.72 -1.51 -2.48
N VAL A 341 33.32 -2.21 -1.51
CA VAL A 341 34.77 -2.20 -1.29
C VAL A 341 35.55 -2.82 -2.45
N GLN A 342 35.04 -3.92 -3.01
CA GLN A 342 35.71 -4.64 -4.10
C GLN A 342 35.66 -3.87 -5.42
N LEU A 343 34.58 -3.11 -5.62
CA LEU A 343 34.32 -2.34 -6.84
C LEU A 343 34.64 -0.85 -6.69
N ALA A 344 35.30 -0.44 -5.60
CA ALA A 344 35.52 0.96 -5.25
C ALA A 344 36.11 1.79 -6.40
N GLU A 345 37.13 1.29 -7.09
CA GLU A 345 37.74 2.00 -8.23
C GLU A 345 36.72 2.27 -9.34
N LYS A 346 35.92 1.25 -9.70
CA LYS A 346 34.92 1.34 -10.77
C LYS A 346 33.73 2.20 -10.37
N ILE A 347 33.29 2.12 -9.11
CA ILE A 347 32.24 2.97 -8.55
C ILE A 347 32.65 4.44 -8.63
N ASN A 348 33.86 4.78 -8.17
CA ASN A 348 34.34 6.15 -8.24
C ASN A 348 34.45 6.63 -9.70
N HIS A 349 34.90 5.76 -10.62
CA HIS A 349 34.97 6.10 -12.03
C HIS A 349 33.59 6.41 -12.65
N ILE A 350 32.59 5.58 -12.37
CA ILE A 350 31.21 5.76 -12.85
C ILE A 350 30.59 7.04 -12.28
N LEU A 351 30.68 7.22 -10.95
CA LEU A 351 30.15 8.41 -10.26
C LEU A 351 30.80 9.71 -10.75
N MET A 352 32.06 9.68 -11.19
CA MET A 352 32.72 10.84 -11.80
C MET A 352 32.07 11.26 -13.12
N GLN A 353 31.54 10.32 -13.89
CA GLN A 353 30.90 10.60 -15.19
C GLN A 353 29.43 11.05 -15.06
N MET A 354 28.78 10.74 -13.94
CA MET A 354 27.37 11.11 -13.72
C MET A 354 27.17 12.59 -13.46
N ASN A 355 26.01 13.12 -13.82
CA ASN A 355 25.62 14.50 -13.51
C ASN A 355 24.59 14.49 -12.35
N PRO A 356 24.91 15.11 -11.20
CA PRO A 356 23.98 15.18 -10.07
C PRO A 356 22.64 15.86 -10.39
N ALA A 357 22.61 16.70 -11.44
CA ALA A 357 21.42 17.51 -11.78
C ALA A 357 20.51 16.88 -12.87
N GLN A 358 20.75 15.64 -13.32
CA GLN A 358 20.06 15.06 -14.48
C GLN A 358 19.44 13.67 -14.27
N GLU A 359 19.62 13.03 -13.13
CA GLU A 359 19.17 11.65 -12.89
C GLU A 359 18.41 11.55 -11.56
N ASP A 360 17.33 10.77 -11.53
CA ASP A 360 16.38 10.63 -10.41
C ASP A 360 17.02 10.72 -9.01
N ASP A 361 16.72 11.82 -8.31
CA ASP A 361 17.33 12.23 -7.03
C ASP A 361 17.27 11.13 -5.95
N MET A 362 16.17 10.37 -5.87
CA MET A 362 15.99 9.41 -4.77
C MET A 362 16.95 8.22 -4.82
N MET A 363 17.20 7.65 -6.00
CA MET A 363 18.05 6.45 -6.11
C MET A 363 19.52 6.80 -5.92
N GLN A 364 19.95 7.95 -6.45
CA GLN A 364 21.33 8.42 -6.27
C GLN A 364 21.65 8.68 -4.80
N ASN A 365 20.72 9.27 -4.04
CA ASN A 365 20.90 9.54 -2.61
C ASN A 365 21.20 8.26 -1.83
N VAL A 366 20.46 7.18 -2.09
CA VAL A 366 20.65 5.89 -1.41
C VAL A 366 22.03 5.31 -1.71
N PHE A 367 22.42 5.22 -2.98
CA PHE A 367 23.72 4.63 -3.36
C PHE A 367 24.91 5.47 -2.89
N ILE A 368 24.86 6.78 -3.07
CA ILE A 368 25.95 7.70 -2.69
C ILE A 368 26.17 7.67 -1.18
N ARG A 369 25.10 7.75 -0.38
CA ARG A 369 25.20 7.65 1.08
C ARG A 369 25.73 6.31 1.53
N HIS A 370 25.27 5.21 0.92
CA HIS A 370 25.80 3.89 1.19
C HIS A 370 27.32 3.81 0.93
N PHE A 371 27.78 4.26 -0.24
CA PHE A 371 29.20 4.26 -0.60
C PHE A 371 30.04 5.21 0.26
N TYR A 372 29.47 6.32 0.72
CA TYR A 372 30.12 7.20 1.69
C TYR A 372 30.32 6.48 3.03
N ASN A 373 29.27 5.81 3.54
CA ASN A 373 29.31 5.08 4.80
C ASN A 373 30.29 3.88 4.75
N GLU A 374 30.39 3.23 3.59
CA GLU A 374 31.39 2.19 3.32
C GLU A 374 32.82 2.74 3.15
N GLY A 375 32.99 4.07 3.14
CA GLY A 375 34.29 4.74 3.10
C GLY A 375 35.01 4.66 1.75
N ILE A 376 34.29 4.37 0.66
CA ILE A 376 34.90 4.15 -0.66
C ILE A 376 34.95 5.42 -1.53
N LEU A 377 34.20 6.47 -1.19
CA LEU A 377 34.17 7.70 -1.99
C LEU A 377 35.44 8.53 -1.82
N THR A 378 36.06 8.88 -2.94
CA THR A 378 37.16 9.85 -3.01
C THR A 378 36.75 11.25 -2.54
N ALA A 379 37.73 12.05 -2.10
CA ALA A 379 37.48 13.42 -1.65
C ALA A 379 36.84 14.32 -2.73
N GLU A 380 37.18 14.10 -4.01
CA GLU A 380 36.60 14.81 -5.13
C GLU A 380 35.09 14.51 -5.28
N LEU A 381 34.69 13.25 -5.13
CA LEU A 381 33.28 12.85 -5.19
C LEU A 381 32.48 13.31 -3.97
N GLN A 382 33.09 13.37 -2.79
CA GLN A 382 32.45 13.95 -1.61
C GLN A 382 32.12 15.43 -1.81
N VAL A 383 33.00 16.19 -2.49
CA VAL A 383 32.71 17.59 -2.86
C VAL A 383 31.63 17.65 -3.93
N LYS A 384 31.71 16.78 -4.96
CA LYS A 384 30.74 16.75 -6.07
C LYS A 384 29.31 16.47 -5.60
N PHE A 385 29.15 15.61 -4.61
CA PHE A 385 27.84 15.19 -4.08
C PHE A 385 27.58 15.72 -2.66
N ASN A 386 28.19 16.85 -2.29
CA ASN A 386 28.09 17.40 -0.94
C ASN A 386 26.63 17.63 -0.49
N ASP A 387 25.77 18.09 -1.40
CA ASP A 387 24.36 18.40 -1.10
C ASP A 387 23.62 17.12 -0.65
N ILE A 388 23.85 16.00 -1.31
CA ILE A 388 23.28 14.67 -0.98
C ILE A 388 23.78 14.13 0.37
N LEU A 389 25.03 14.44 0.72
CA LEU A 389 25.69 13.95 1.93
C LEU A 389 25.40 14.79 3.17
N THR A 390 24.82 15.98 3.01
CA THR A 390 24.57 16.93 4.11
C THR A 390 23.09 17.09 4.46
N GLU A 391 22.19 16.63 3.59
CA GLU A 391 20.82 16.22 3.95
C GLU A 391 20.81 14.96 4.83
#